data_AF-A0A3B0TR31-F1
#
_entry.id   AF-A0A3B0TR31-F1
#
_cell.length_a   1.000
_cell.length_b   1.000
_cell.length_c   1.000
_cell.angle_alpha   90.00
_cell.angle_beta   90.00
_cell.angle_gamma   90.00
#
_symmetry.space_group_name_H-M   'P 1'
#
loop_
_entity.id
_entity.type
_entity.pdbx_description
1 polymer ?
#
loop_
_entity_poly.entity_id
_entity_poly.type
_entity_poly.pdbx_seq_one_letter_code
_entity_poly.pdbx_strand_id
1 'polypeptide(L)'
;MKNLENSSSNKSQNGLNITVDESTYIQVTIEGSNQKINIAKVDTKFKTLNSAVFQIEINGSVQTVLQHEMPNVINKNNTAAYSGYVYMTNTQGIVLSSTLYRTGNIVAVYLPYSCWALDCGPLTLDEVVVTGPQARPRYSSAPFGGTSGWRYRNRYHSMGAAYARHYAKIELDNRIKANLDDIGPKPIKEYDDKCQGLKEAWEKYPKNEVAGFITKDGKSLITDIGGYDYSDVAYIHPLNGENYYIYNANEGSLLLNYEGQIRSYEYILIPVTAAFHTHAPCRDQEGDGISGTVSLHDRNIQEGSNINYWAIGCGGAAQYGSGDSFFNTQRGNLQNICAKIK
;
A
#
# COMPACT_ATOMS: atom_id res chain seq x y z
N MET A 1 -12.69 17.74 22.51
CA MET A 1 -11.37 18.43 22.48
C MET A 1 -11.26 19.23 23.78
N LYS A 2 -10.11 19.25 24.47
CA LYS A 2 -9.89 20.30 25.49
C LYS A 2 -9.66 21.59 24.73
N ASN A 3 -10.52 22.61 24.92
CA ASN A 3 -10.37 23.90 24.27
C ASN A 3 -8.94 24.40 24.42
N LEU A 4 -8.26 24.63 23.29
CA LEU A 4 -6.98 25.34 23.24
C LEU A 4 -7.10 26.79 23.75
N GLU A 5 -8.32 27.25 24.04
CA GLU A 5 -8.62 28.60 24.54
C GLU A 5 -8.28 28.81 26.03
N ASN A 6 -8.12 27.77 26.85
CA ASN A 6 -7.98 27.91 28.30
C ASN A 6 -6.54 27.90 28.85
N SER A 7 -5.53 28.19 28.03
CA SER A 7 -4.18 28.54 28.51
C SER A 7 -3.86 30.03 28.30
N SER A 8 -4.82 30.91 28.58
CA SER A 8 -4.73 32.36 28.37
C SER A 8 -4.79 33.15 29.70
N SER A 9 -3.83 32.91 30.58
CA SER A 9 -3.42 33.91 31.59
C SER A 9 -1.94 34.20 31.47
N ASN A 10 -1.54 34.72 30.30
CA ASN A 10 -0.48 35.71 30.13
C ASN A 10 -0.47 36.13 28.65
N LYS A 11 -0.98 37.34 28.37
CA LYS A 11 -0.73 38.06 27.11
C LYS A 11 0.77 38.37 27.04
N SER A 12 1.54 37.39 26.59
CA SER A 12 2.95 37.48 26.26
C SER A 12 3.22 36.49 25.14
N GLN A 13 3.06 36.96 23.90
CA GLN A 13 3.62 36.37 22.68
C GLN A 13 3.23 34.92 22.36
N ASN A 14 2.02 34.70 21.83
CA ASN A 14 1.79 33.60 20.88
C ASN A 14 2.55 33.95 19.58
N GLY A 15 3.84 33.67 19.54
CA GLY A 15 4.73 34.06 18.44
C GLY A 15 4.31 33.53 17.07
N LEU A 16 3.39 32.57 16.98
CA LEU A 16 2.98 31.91 15.74
C LEU A 16 1.62 32.32 15.15
N ASN A 17 0.79 33.10 15.85
CA ASN A 17 -0.58 33.46 15.41
C ASN A 17 -1.38 32.26 14.87
N ILE A 18 -1.61 31.25 15.72
CA ILE A 18 -2.25 29.98 15.33
C ILE A 18 -3.76 30.17 15.21
N THR A 19 -4.34 29.79 14.08
CA THR A 19 -5.79 29.64 13.89
C THR A 19 -6.06 28.26 13.35
N VAL A 20 -6.91 27.48 14.03
CA VAL A 20 -7.23 26.10 13.64
C VAL A 20 -8.47 26.11 12.75
N ASP A 21 -8.39 25.47 11.59
CA ASP A 21 -9.55 25.23 10.74
C ASP A 21 -10.24 23.94 11.18
N GLU A 22 -11.24 24.07 12.04
CA GLU A 22 -11.99 22.94 12.59
C GLU A 22 -12.72 22.11 11.53
N SER A 23 -13.01 22.69 10.36
CA SER A 23 -13.67 21.98 9.25
C SER A 23 -12.78 20.91 8.60
N THR A 24 -11.47 21.01 8.81
CA THR A 24 -10.46 20.10 8.22
C THR A 24 -10.06 18.96 9.14
N TYR A 25 -10.78 18.79 10.25
CA TYR A 25 -10.47 17.81 11.26
C TYR A 25 -10.58 16.38 10.73
N ILE A 26 -9.50 15.63 10.86
CA ILE A 26 -9.45 14.19 10.59
C ILE A 26 -8.81 13.46 11.76
N GLN A 27 -9.19 12.19 11.93
CA GLN A 27 -8.60 11.30 12.92
C GLN A 27 -7.97 10.10 12.22
N VAL A 28 -6.70 9.83 12.51
CA VAL A 28 -5.92 8.76 11.89
C VAL A 28 -5.45 7.78 12.97
N THR A 29 -5.68 6.49 12.75
CA THR A 29 -5.17 5.42 13.63
C THR A 29 -3.68 5.21 13.40
N ILE A 30 -2.89 5.14 14.48
CA ILE A 30 -1.47 4.78 14.39
C ILE A 30 -1.35 3.26 14.27
N GLU A 31 -0.83 2.80 13.14
CA GLU A 31 -0.63 1.38 12.85
C GLU A 31 0.24 0.67 13.91
N GLY A 32 -0.18 -0.54 14.30
CA GLY A 32 0.48 -1.33 15.35
C GLY A 32 0.16 -0.84 16.76
N SER A 33 -0.84 0.02 16.91
CA SER A 33 -1.18 0.65 18.18
C SER A 33 -2.69 0.95 18.26
N ASN A 34 -3.22 1.15 19.45
CA ASN A 34 -4.62 1.58 19.66
C ASN A 34 -4.76 3.11 19.75
N GLN A 35 -3.66 3.85 19.58
CA GLN A 35 -3.63 5.30 19.65
C GLN A 35 -4.13 5.91 18.34
N LYS A 36 -4.78 7.07 18.47
CA LYS A 36 -5.26 7.87 17.35
C LYS A 36 -4.65 9.26 17.39
N ILE A 37 -4.35 9.80 16.21
CA ILE A 37 -3.89 11.18 16.03
C ILE A 37 -5.03 11.98 15.43
N ASN A 38 -5.33 13.13 16.04
CA ASN A 38 -6.21 14.12 15.46
C ASN A 38 -5.37 15.13 14.69
N ILE A 39 -5.80 15.48 13.48
CA ILE A 39 -5.09 16.40 12.59
C ILE A 39 -6.08 17.44 12.12
N ALA A 40 -5.70 18.71 12.15
CA ALA A 40 -6.44 19.79 11.51
C ALA A 40 -5.46 20.78 10.89
N LYS A 41 -5.84 21.42 9.78
CA LYS A 41 -5.06 22.50 9.21
C LYS A 41 -5.01 23.67 10.19
N VAL A 42 -3.85 24.33 10.21
CA VAL A 42 -3.70 25.58 10.95
C VAL A 42 -3.10 26.65 10.08
N ASP A 43 -3.65 27.84 10.20
CA ASP A 43 -2.98 29.05 9.78
C ASP A 43 -2.00 29.49 10.85
N THR A 44 -0.83 29.91 10.42
CA THR A 44 0.16 30.58 11.28
C THR A 44 0.55 31.92 10.66
N LYS A 45 1.46 32.65 11.31
CA LYS A 45 2.11 33.82 10.70
C LYS A 45 2.97 33.46 9.49
N PHE A 46 3.40 32.20 9.37
CA PHE A 46 4.20 31.72 8.24
C PHE A 46 3.29 31.31 7.07
N LYS A 47 2.80 32.30 6.33
CA LYS A 47 1.84 32.09 5.22
C LYS A 47 2.36 31.23 4.07
N THR A 48 3.66 31.02 3.99
CA THR A 48 4.31 30.18 2.96
C THR A 48 4.43 28.71 3.36
N LEU A 49 4.10 28.35 4.61
CA LEU A 49 4.20 26.97 5.11
C LEU A 49 2.81 26.35 5.22
N ASN A 50 2.65 25.14 4.69
CA ASN A 50 1.48 24.34 5.01
C ASN A 50 1.64 23.84 6.44
N SER A 51 0.72 24.22 7.32
CA SER A 51 0.81 23.89 8.74
C SER A 51 -0.41 23.12 9.21
N ALA A 52 -0.20 22.21 10.16
CA ALA A 52 -1.26 21.42 10.76
C ALA A 52 -1.03 21.23 12.26
N VAL A 53 -2.09 21.19 13.06
CA VAL A 53 -2.03 20.83 14.48
C VAL A 53 -2.27 19.33 14.60
N PHE A 54 -1.41 18.67 15.36
CA PHE A 54 -1.54 17.26 15.64
C PHE A 54 -1.74 17.05 17.13
N GLN A 55 -2.74 16.26 17.48
CA GLN A 55 -3.03 15.89 18.87
C GLN A 55 -3.04 14.37 19.03
N ILE A 56 -2.40 13.90 20.10
CA ILE A 56 -2.41 12.48 20.48
C ILE A 56 -2.62 12.35 21.99
N GLU A 57 -3.48 11.43 22.41
CA GLU A 57 -3.64 11.09 23.81
C GLU A 57 -2.64 9.99 24.22
N ILE A 58 -1.82 10.27 25.23
CA ILE A 58 -0.83 9.34 25.76
C ILE A 58 -0.98 9.30 27.28
N ASN A 59 -1.27 8.11 27.82
CA ASN A 59 -1.47 7.87 29.25
C ASN A 59 -2.48 8.85 29.89
N GLY A 60 -3.61 9.11 29.21
CA GLY A 60 -4.65 10.04 29.69
C GLY A 60 -4.32 11.53 29.53
N SER A 61 -3.21 11.87 28.86
CA SER A 61 -2.78 13.24 28.63
C SER A 61 -2.71 13.55 27.13
N VAL A 62 -3.43 14.59 26.69
CA VAL A 62 -3.38 15.09 25.31
C VAL A 62 -2.07 15.86 25.11
N GLN A 63 -1.30 15.43 24.13
CA GLN A 63 -0.12 16.10 23.64
C GLN A 63 -0.48 16.84 22.35
N THR A 64 -0.04 18.10 22.22
CA THR A 64 -0.31 18.94 21.04
C THR A 64 1.00 19.45 20.46
N VAL A 65 1.16 19.32 19.16
CA VAL A 65 2.27 19.91 18.39
C VAL A 65 1.76 20.51 17.10
N LEU A 66 2.55 21.41 16.53
CA LEU A 66 2.34 21.92 15.19
C LEU A 66 3.33 21.24 14.26
N GLN A 67 2.82 20.85 13.11
CA GLN A 67 3.59 20.41 11.97
C GLN A 67 3.68 21.55 10.98
N HIS A 68 4.89 21.80 10.45
CA HIS A 68 5.13 22.76 9.38
C HIS A 68 5.84 22.06 8.22
N GLU A 69 5.18 22.02 7.08
CA GLU A 69 5.72 21.51 5.84
C GLU A 69 6.43 22.63 5.10
N MET A 70 7.73 22.46 4.92
CA MET A 70 8.56 23.27 4.06
C MET A 70 8.96 22.45 2.81
N PRO A 71 8.17 22.55 1.73
CA PRO A 71 8.43 21.77 0.52
C PRO A 71 9.82 22.07 -0.03
N ASN A 72 10.49 21.03 -0.54
CA ASN A 72 11.86 21.16 -1.03
C ASN A 72 11.87 22.01 -2.32
N VAL A 73 12.72 23.04 -2.37
CA VAL A 73 12.99 23.79 -3.61
C VAL A 73 13.80 22.94 -4.60
N ILE A 74 14.46 21.87 -4.13
CA ILE A 74 15.46 21.10 -4.89
C ILE A 74 14.83 20.03 -5.80
N ASN A 75 13.56 19.67 -5.64
CA ASN A 75 12.90 18.73 -6.54
C ASN A 75 11.49 19.22 -6.90
N LYS A 76 11.42 19.99 -8.01
CA LYS A 76 10.17 20.40 -8.67
C LYS A 76 9.50 19.25 -9.46
N ASN A 77 10.07 18.04 -9.45
CA ASN A 77 9.48 16.93 -10.16
C ASN A 77 8.23 16.47 -9.40
N ASN A 78 7.13 16.52 -10.15
CA ASN A 78 5.74 16.54 -9.73
C ASN A 78 5.28 15.18 -9.15
N THR A 79 5.93 14.69 -8.10
CA THR A 79 5.49 13.47 -7.41
C THR A 79 4.36 13.83 -6.45
N ALA A 80 3.25 13.09 -6.50
CA ALA A 80 2.10 13.29 -5.61
C ALA A 80 2.42 13.09 -4.10
N ALA A 81 3.63 12.65 -3.77
CA ALA A 81 4.12 12.47 -2.41
C ALA A 81 5.01 13.63 -1.96
N TYR A 82 4.86 14.04 -0.70
CA TYR A 82 5.63 15.13 -0.12
C TYR A 82 7.14 14.85 -0.12
N SER A 83 7.91 15.84 -0.55
CA SER A 83 9.38 15.89 -0.45
C SER A 83 9.78 17.25 0.10
N GLY A 84 10.49 17.28 1.22
CA GLY A 84 10.75 18.52 1.94
C GLY A 84 11.10 18.30 3.39
N TYR A 85 11.30 19.39 4.11
CA TYR A 85 11.49 19.34 5.54
C TYR A 85 10.12 19.42 6.23
N VAL A 86 9.93 18.62 7.26
CA VAL A 86 8.82 18.79 8.19
C VAL A 86 9.40 19.15 9.53
N TYR A 87 8.97 20.30 10.05
CA TYR A 87 9.32 20.76 11.39
C TYR A 87 8.15 20.48 12.32
N MET A 88 8.43 19.82 13.44
CA MET A 88 7.48 19.72 14.54
C MET A 88 7.85 20.76 15.58
N THR A 89 6.91 21.62 15.95
CA THR A 89 7.11 22.60 17.02
C THR A 89 6.09 22.41 18.13
N ASN A 90 6.37 22.98 19.30
CA ASN A 90 5.32 23.24 20.27
C ASN A 90 4.46 24.44 19.81
N THR A 91 3.45 24.81 20.60
CA THR A 91 2.56 25.95 20.29
C THR A 91 3.24 27.32 20.40
N GLN A 92 4.46 27.38 20.93
CA GLN A 92 5.28 28.59 21.01
C GLN A 92 6.22 28.73 19.81
N GLY A 93 6.28 27.73 18.91
CA GLY A 93 7.20 27.73 17.76
C GLY A 93 8.61 27.25 18.07
N ILE A 94 8.84 26.65 19.24
CA ILE A 94 10.09 25.97 19.55
C ILE A 94 10.13 24.66 18.77
N VAL A 95 11.17 24.47 17.97
CA VAL A 95 11.39 23.25 17.19
C VAL A 95 11.71 22.09 18.13
N LEU A 96 10.89 21.04 18.03
CA LEU A 96 11.02 19.80 18.81
C LEU A 96 11.73 18.71 18.00
N SER A 97 11.59 18.74 16.68
CA SER A 97 12.27 17.86 15.72
C SER A 97 12.15 18.42 14.32
N SER A 98 13.11 18.12 13.45
CA SER A 98 12.92 18.26 12.01
C SER A 98 13.25 16.96 11.29
N THR A 99 12.52 16.69 10.22
CA THR A 99 12.64 15.44 9.48
C THR A 99 12.67 15.77 8.00
N LEU A 100 13.64 15.20 7.29
CA LEU A 100 13.74 15.32 5.84
C LEU A 100 12.98 14.16 5.20
N TYR A 101 12.06 14.50 4.30
CA TYR A 101 11.26 13.57 3.51
C TYR A 101 11.72 13.56 2.06
N ARG A 102 11.73 12.38 1.46
CA ARG A 102 11.89 12.17 0.02
C ARG A 102 10.82 11.18 -0.42
N THR A 103 9.91 11.64 -1.29
CA THR A 103 8.79 10.85 -1.83
C THR A 103 8.10 10.06 -0.73
N GLY A 104 7.54 10.77 0.26
CA GLY A 104 6.83 10.18 1.41
C GLY A 104 7.70 9.46 2.45
N ASN A 105 8.97 9.15 2.16
CA ASN A 105 9.86 8.40 3.04
C ASN A 105 10.74 9.32 3.89
N ILE A 106 10.94 8.96 5.17
CA ILE A 106 11.90 9.64 6.05
C ILE A 106 13.32 9.24 5.65
N VAL A 107 14.13 10.22 5.25
CA VAL A 107 15.53 10.00 4.88
C VAL A 107 16.53 10.52 5.91
N ALA A 108 16.13 11.48 6.74
CA ALA A 108 16.93 11.97 7.85
C ALA A 108 16.03 12.53 8.95
N VAL A 109 16.49 12.43 10.20
CA VAL A 109 15.87 13.04 11.37
C VAL A 109 16.93 13.88 12.06
N TYR A 110 16.63 15.15 12.30
CA TYR A 110 17.48 16.07 13.03
C TYR A 110 16.80 16.42 14.36
N LEU A 111 17.52 16.18 15.44
CA LEU A 111 17.10 16.54 16.79
C LEU A 111 17.70 17.91 17.12
N PRO A 112 16.91 18.82 17.71
CA PRO A 112 17.40 20.12 18.16
C PRO A 112 18.45 20.02 19.29
N TYR A 113 18.76 18.81 19.76
CA TYR A 113 19.71 18.56 20.85
C TYR A 113 21.04 17.90 20.42
N SER A 114 21.30 17.68 19.12
CA SER A 114 22.61 17.20 18.67
C SER A 114 23.56 18.39 18.43
N CYS A 115 24.37 18.69 19.45
CA CYS A 115 25.20 19.88 19.59
C CYS A 115 26.37 20.02 18.59
N TRP A 116 26.13 20.06 17.27
CA TRP A 116 27.23 20.08 16.28
C TRP A 116 27.16 21.20 15.24
N ALA A 117 26.09 22.01 15.18
CA ALA A 117 26.05 23.18 14.31
C ALA A 117 25.07 24.24 14.84
N LEU A 118 25.62 25.41 15.19
CA LEU A 118 25.00 26.69 15.57
C LEU A 118 24.19 26.70 16.90
N ASP A 119 24.70 27.51 17.83
CA ASP A 119 24.17 27.98 19.12
C ASP A 119 23.11 27.15 19.87
N CYS A 120 23.51 26.66 21.05
CA CYS A 120 22.65 25.91 21.97
C CYS A 120 21.59 26.81 22.63
N GLY A 121 20.43 26.88 22.01
CA GLY A 121 19.18 27.37 22.58
C GLY A 121 17.98 26.65 21.94
N PRO A 122 16.77 26.72 22.51
CA PRO A 122 15.57 26.22 21.83
C PRO A 122 15.40 26.99 20.51
N LEU A 123 15.76 26.37 19.40
CA LEU A 123 15.64 26.98 18.08
C LEU A 123 14.16 27.26 17.80
N THR A 124 13.84 28.52 17.56
CA THR A 124 12.49 28.90 17.13
C THR A 124 12.35 28.74 15.62
N LEU A 125 11.14 28.49 15.13
CA LEU A 125 10.90 28.33 13.69
C LEU A 125 11.29 29.60 12.88
N ASP A 126 11.24 30.78 13.50
CA ASP A 126 11.68 32.05 12.90
C ASP A 126 13.19 32.08 12.60
N GLU A 127 13.98 31.33 13.35
CA GLU A 127 15.45 31.30 13.26
C GLU A 127 15.95 30.20 12.32
N VAL A 128 15.06 29.39 11.76
CA VAL A 128 15.41 28.31 10.83
C VAL A 128 15.75 28.90 9.46
N VAL A 129 17.03 29.24 9.27
CA VAL A 129 17.56 29.60 7.95
C VAL A 129 17.89 28.32 7.19
N VAL A 130 17.06 27.97 6.20
CA VAL A 130 17.36 26.85 5.29
C VAL A 130 18.34 27.31 4.23
N THR A 131 19.63 27.27 4.55
CA THR A 131 20.66 27.24 3.52
C THR A 131 20.61 25.85 2.87
N GLY A 132 20.47 25.78 1.54
CA GLY A 132 20.61 24.52 0.80
C GLY A 132 21.86 23.77 1.24
N PRO A 133 21.84 22.42 1.31
CA PRO A 133 22.76 21.66 2.14
C PRO A 133 24.23 21.96 1.83
N GLN A 134 24.91 22.67 2.74
CA GLN A 134 26.36 22.61 2.85
C GLN A 134 26.72 21.59 3.94
N ALA A 135 27.70 20.75 3.60
CA ALA A 135 28.16 19.57 4.32
C ALA A 135 27.27 18.32 4.22
N ARG A 136 27.89 17.25 3.73
CA ARG A 136 27.30 15.92 3.57
C ARG A 136 26.80 15.42 4.93
N PRO A 137 25.51 15.14 5.11
CA PRO A 137 25.05 14.46 6.31
C PRO A 137 25.71 13.09 6.40
N ARG A 138 26.11 12.67 7.61
CA ARG A 138 26.36 11.26 7.87
C ARG A 138 25.01 10.56 7.70
N TYR A 139 24.84 9.89 6.57
CA TYR A 139 23.79 8.91 6.38
C TYR A 139 23.93 7.88 7.49
N SER A 140 23.08 7.93 8.53
CA SER A 140 22.63 6.66 9.08
C SER A 140 21.74 6.09 7.98
N SER A 141 22.32 5.29 7.09
CA SER A 141 21.56 4.36 6.28
C SER A 141 20.84 3.45 7.26
N ALA A 142 19.66 3.86 7.73
CA ALA A 142 18.77 2.98 8.46
C ALA A 142 18.21 2.03 7.40
N PRO A 143 18.64 0.75 7.36
CA PRO A 143 18.04 -0.21 6.48
C PRO A 143 16.64 -0.45 7.04
N PHE A 144 15.61 -0.04 6.30
CA PHE A 144 14.21 -0.23 6.69
C PHE A 144 13.76 -1.68 6.46
N GLY A 145 14.47 -2.64 7.06
CA GLY A 145 14.04 -4.02 7.20
C GLY A 145 13.85 -4.33 8.68
N GLY A 146 12.60 -4.44 9.13
CA GLY A 146 12.28 -4.91 10.49
C GLY A 146 11.52 -3.90 11.34
N THR A 147 10.21 -4.08 11.37
CA THR A 147 9.17 -3.31 12.09
C THR A 147 9.17 -3.49 13.62
N SER A 148 10.31 -3.74 14.30
CA SER A 148 10.29 -4.08 15.74
C SER A 148 11.26 -3.31 16.64
N GLY A 149 12.15 -2.46 16.13
CA GLY A 149 13.23 -1.87 16.94
C GLY A 149 12.98 -0.49 17.55
N TRP A 150 12.12 0.35 16.96
CA TRP A 150 11.99 1.73 17.41
C TRP A 150 10.86 1.89 18.41
N ARG A 151 11.17 1.59 19.67
CA ARG A 151 10.56 2.36 20.78
C ARG A 151 11.04 3.80 20.59
N TYR A 152 10.30 4.59 19.80
CA TYR A 152 10.57 5.99 19.55
C TYR A 152 10.73 6.71 20.91
N ARG A 153 11.97 7.03 21.27
CA ARG A 153 12.30 7.67 22.56
C ARG A 153 11.72 9.08 22.68
N ASN A 154 11.15 9.63 21.60
CA ASN A 154 10.49 10.93 21.58
C ASN A 154 9.19 10.85 20.78
N ARG A 155 8.08 11.22 21.43
CA ARG A 155 6.68 11.08 20.96
C ARG A 155 6.39 11.83 19.65
N TYR A 156 7.15 12.89 19.35
CA TYR A 156 6.96 13.70 18.14
C TYR A 156 7.50 13.01 16.88
N HIS A 157 8.44 12.09 17.02
CA HIS A 157 8.94 11.27 15.92
C HIS A 157 7.92 10.23 15.48
N SER A 158 7.18 9.65 16.44
CA SER A 158 6.06 8.76 16.13
C SER A 158 5.00 9.47 15.29
N MET A 159 4.82 10.78 15.48
CA MET A 159 3.87 11.59 14.74
C MET A 159 4.38 11.91 13.32
N GLY A 160 5.66 12.29 13.18
CA GLY A 160 6.29 12.44 11.86
C GLY A 160 6.36 11.12 11.08
N ALA A 161 6.59 9.99 11.74
CA ALA A 161 6.56 8.66 11.15
C ALA A 161 5.14 8.24 10.73
N ALA A 162 4.13 8.54 11.55
CA ALA A 162 2.73 8.33 11.18
C ALA A 162 2.34 9.16 9.95
N TYR A 163 2.78 10.42 9.89
CA TYR A 163 2.60 11.29 8.73
C TYR A 163 3.33 10.75 7.48
N ALA A 164 4.58 10.29 7.62
CA ALA A 164 5.34 9.66 6.53
C ALA A 164 4.60 8.47 5.93
N ARG A 165 4.10 7.58 6.79
CA ARG A 165 3.34 6.40 6.36
C ARG A 165 2.05 6.80 5.67
N HIS A 166 1.35 7.83 6.16
CA HIS A 166 0.15 8.35 5.50
C HIS A 166 0.44 8.83 4.07
N TYR A 167 1.52 9.59 3.85
CA TYR A 167 1.87 10.08 2.51
C TYR A 167 2.49 9.02 1.61
N ALA A 168 3.28 8.09 2.15
CA ALA A 168 3.75 6.92 1.40
C ALA A 168 2.56 6.04 0.96
N LYS A 169 1.51 5.96 1.79
CA LYS A 169 0.26 5.30 1.43
C LYS A 169 -0.49 6.04 0.33
N ILE A 170 -0.61 7.37 0.40
CA ILE A 170 -1.18 8.19 -0.69
C ILE A 170 -0.38 7.99 -1.98
N GLU A 171 0.95 7.91 -1.90
CA GLU A 171 1.80 7.65 -3.06
C GLU A 171 1.55 6.26 -3.65
N LEU A 172 1.44 5.25 -2.80
CA LEU A 172 1.08 3.90 -3.21
C LEU A 172 -0.31 3.89 -3.87
N ASP A 173 -1.30 4.54 -3.27
CA ASP A 173 -2.65 4.65 -3.82
C ASP A 173 -2.63 5.36 -5.19
N ASN A 174 -1.80 6.40 -5.36
CA ASN A 174 -1.64 7.11 -6.63
C ASN A 174 -0.90 6.27 -7.68
N ARG A 175 0.12 5.50 -7.28
CA ARG A 175 0.85 4.58 -8.17
C ARG A 175 -0.02 3.42 -8.63
N ILE A 176 -0.86 2.92 -7.72
CA ILE A 176 -1.91 1.96 -8.04
C ILE A 176 -2.86 2.63 -9.03
N LYS A 177 -3.52 3.75 -8.67
CA LYS A 177 -4.47 4.50 -9.53
C LYS A 177 -3.96 4.86 -10.93
N ALA A 178 -2.69 5.19 -11.08
CA ALA A 178 -2.10 5.51 -12.37
C ALA A 178 -2.05 4.31 -13.34
N ASN A 179 -2.24 3.09 -12.85
CA ASN A 179 -2.19 1.83 -13.60
C ASN A 179 -3.44 0.96 -13.34
N LEU A 180 -4.59 1.57 -13.01
CA LEU A 180 -5.81 0.91 -12.53
C LEU A 180 -6.90 0.77 -13.62
N ASP A 181 -6.55 0.33 -14.81
CA ASP A 181 -7.58 0.03 -15.81
C ASP A 181 -8.31 -1.30 -15.51
N ASP A 182 -7.74 -2.19 -14.67
CA ASP A 182 -8.28 -3.52 -14.36
C ASP A 182 -8.35 -3.83 -12.85
N ILE A 183 -9.37 -3.32 -12.15
CA ILE A 183 -9.71 -3.75 -10.78
C ILE A 183 -10.69 -4.92 -10.85
N GLY A 184 -10.32 -6.05 -10.25
CA GLY A 184 -11.18 -7.23 -10.20
C GLY A 184 -12.28 -7.16 -9.15
N PRO A 185 -13.32 -8.00 -9.28
CA PRO A 185 -14.31 -8.21 -8.22
C PRO A 185 -13.63 -8.90 -7.03
N LYS A 186 -14.17 -8.81 -5.82
CA LYS A 186 -13.71 -9.61 -4.67
C LYS A 186 -13.76 -11.12 -4.97
N PRO A 187 -12.79 -11.93 -4.50
CA PRO A 187 -12.83 -13.38 -4.66
C PRO A 187 -14.16 -13.99 -4.17
N ILE A 188 -14.77 -14.80 -5.03
CA ILE A 188 -16.00 -15.55 -4.73
C ILE A 188 -15.71 -16.64 -3.70
N LYS A 189 -14.54 -17.28 -3.82
CA LYS A 189 -14.04 -18.30 -2.89
C LYS A 189 -12.54 -18.18 -2.67
N GLU A 190 -12.12 -18.55 -1.48
CA GLU A 190 -10.74 -18.59 -1.02
C GLU A 190 -10.47 -19.97 -0.42
N TYR A 191 -9.34 -20.58 -0.78
CA TYR A 191 -8.95 -21.91 -0.27
C TYR A 191 -7.51 -21.87 0.22
N ASP A 192 -7.27 -22.39 1.43
CA ASP A 192 -5.93 -22.49 2.02
C ASP A 192 -5.01 -23.48 1.28
N ASP A 193 -5.59 -24.38 0.50
CA ASP A 193 -4.89 -25.33 -0.37
C ASP A 193 -5.32 -25.10 -1.83
N LYS A 194 -4.35 -24.74 -2.69
CA LYS A 194 -4.62 -24.58 -4.12
C LYS A 194 -5.21 -25.84 -4.77
N CYS A 195 -4.84 -27.03 -4.31
CA CYS A 195 -5.34 -28.27 -4.88
C CYS A 195 -6.85 -28.41 -4.63
N GLN A 196 -7.30 -28.06 -3.43
CA GLN A 196 -8.72 -28.01 -3.11
C GLN A 196 -9.46 -26.99 -3.97
N GLY A 197 -8.93 -25.79 -4.16
CA GLY A 197 -9.61 -24.77 -4.97
C GLY A 197 -9.69 -25.12 -6.45
N LEU A 198 -8.63 -25.67 -7.05
CA LEU A 198 -8.65 -26.15 -8.45
C LEU A 198 -9.64 -27.30 -8.63
N LYS A 199 -9.70 -28.23 -7.65
CA LYS A 199 -10.66 -29.33 -7.65
C LYS A 199 -12.09 -28.82 -7.55
N GLU A 200 -12.35 -27.87 -6.66
CA GLU A 200 -13.68 -27.24 -6.53
C GLU A 200 -14.09 -26.49 -7.80
N ALA A 201 -13.17 -25.73 -8.41
CA ALA A 201 -13.41 -25.05 -9.69
C ALA A 201 -13.85 -26.06 -10.76
N TRP A 202 -13.16 -27.20 -10.87
CA TRP A 202 -13.46 -28.23 -11.85
C TRP A 202 -14.75 -29.01 -11.57
N GLU A 203 -14.94 -29.50 -10.35
CA GLU A 203 -16.01 -30.47 -10.03
C GLU A 203 -17.35 -29.81 -9.77
N LYS A 204 -17.36 -28.59 -9.20
CA LYS A 204 -18.59 -27.93 -8.75
C LYS A 204 -19.31 -27.18 -9.86
N TYR A 205 -18.57 -26.77 -10.89
CA TYR A 205 -19.06 -25.93 -11.97
C TYR A 205 -18.97 -26.64 -13.32
N PRO A 206 -19.60 -27.83 -13.49
CA PRO A 206 -19.41 -28.69 -14.65
C PRO A 206 -20.02 -28.14 -15.96
N LYS A 207 -20.56 -26.92 -15.95
CA LYS A 207 -21.20 -26.26 -17.11
C LYS A 207 -20.70 -24.82 -17.31
N ASN A 208 -19.66 -24.42 -16.59
CA ASN A 208 -19.19 -23.05 -16.51
C ASN A 208 -17.67 -23.04 -16.53
N GLU A 209 -17.08 -22.11 -17.25
CA GLU A 209 -15.66 -21.82 -17.07
C GLU A 209 -15.46 -21.06 -15.75
N VAL A 210 -14.49 -21.51 -14.96
CA VAL A 210 -14.16 -20.93 -13.66
C VAL A 210 -12.75 -20.41 -13.75
N ALA A 211 -12.57 -19.15 -13.37
CA ALA A 211 -11.31 -18.43 -13.43
C ALA A 211 -10.82 -18.07 -12.03
N GLY A 212 -9.51 -17.99 -11.86
CA GLY A 212 -8.91 -17.69 -10.58
C GLY A 212 -7.40 -17.60 -10.58
N PHE A 213 -6.85 -17.54 -9.38
CA PHE A 213 -5.42 -17.34 -9.15
C PHE A 213 -4.85 -18.31 -8.14
N ILE A 214 -3.56 -18.60 -8.29
CA ILE A 214 -2.74 -19.29 -7.30
C ILE A 214 -1.82 -18.25 -6.68
N THR A 215 -1.84 -18.19 -5.35
CA THR A 215 -1.09 -17.19 -4.59
C THR A 215 0.33 -17.66 -4.32
N LYS A 216 1.22 -16.71 -4.02
CA LYS A 216 2.62 -16.97 -3.70
C LYS A 216 2.83 -17.97 -2.55
N ASP A 217 1.91 -18.00 -1.60
CA ASP A 217 1.91 -18.90 -0.45
C ASP A 217 1.11 -20.19 -0.65
N GLY A 218 0.76 -20.53 -1.89
CA GLY A 218 0.18 -21.84 -2.24
C GLY A 218 -1.32 -21.98 -1.99
N LYS A 219 -2.02 -20.87 -1.76
CA LYS A 219 -3.48 -20.81 -1.68
C LYS A 219 -4.08 -20.60 -3.08
N SER A 220 -5.39 -20.64 -3.19
CA SER A 220 -6.09 -20.30 -4.43
C SER A 220 -7.32 -19.43 -4.23
N LEU A 221 -7.58 -18.60 -5.22
CA LEU A 221 -8.73 -17.71 -5.33
C LEU A 221 -9.59 -18.17 -6.50
N ILE A 222 -10.91 -18.22 -6.32
CA ILE A 222 -11.86 -18.24 -7.45
C ILE A 222 -12.44 -16.84 -7.54
N THR A 223 -12.25 -16.18 -8.69
CA THR A 223 -12.65 -14.78 -8.90
C THR A 223 -13.87 -14.69 -9.80
N ASP A 224 -14.00 -15.59 -10.77
CA ASP A 224 -15.03 -15.51 -11.78
C ASP A 224 -15.59 -16.89 -12.13
N ILE A 225 -16.89 -16.90 -12.45
CA ILE A 225 -17.62 -18.08 -12.91
C ILE A 225 -18.47 -17.63 -14.08
N GLY A 226 -18.08 -18.04 -15.29
CA GLY A 226 -18.65 -17.57 -16.53
C GLY A 226 -19.39 -18.63 -17.33
N GLY A 227 -19.81 -18.25 -18.53
CA GLY A 227 -20.41 -19.16 -19.51
C GLY A 227 -19.38 -20.10 -20.15
N TYR A 228 -19.79 -20.75 -21.25
CA TYR A 228 -18.95 -21.72 -21.99
C TYR A 228 -17.79 -21.07 -22.75
N ASP A 229 -17.89 -19.78 -23.08
CA ASP A 229 -16.87 -19.02 -23.82
C ASP A 229 -16.26 -17.91 -22.95
N TYR A 230 -16.20 -18.12 -21.63
CA TYR A 230 -15.77 -17.09 -20.69
C TYR A 230 -14.37 -17.36 -20.17
N SER A 231 -13.37 -16.76 -20.82
CA SER A 231 -12.06 -16.59 -20.20
C SER A 231 -11.88 -15.13 -19.81
N ASP A 232 -12.10 -14.81 -18.55
CA ASP A 232 -11.63 -13.54 -18.01
C ASP A 232 -10.83 -13.84 -16.76
N VAL A 233 -9.52 -13.98 -16.94
CA VAL A 233 -8.57 -13.86 -15.83
C VAL A 233 -7.84 -12.55 -16.06
N ALA A 234 -8.58 -11.46 -15.87
CA ALA A 234 -8.08 -10.10 -15.88
C ALA A 234 -7.57 -9.73 -14.47
N TYR A 235 -7.25 -8.47 -14.23
CA TYR A 235 -6.98 -7.95 -12.87
C TYR A 235 -5.59 -8.31 -12.30
N ILE A 236 -4.61 -8.53 -13.17
CA ILE A 236 -3.21 -8.73 -12.79
C ILE A 236 -2.50 -7.37 -12.79
N HIS A 237 -2.04 -6.95 -11.63
CA HIS A 237 -1.33 -5.69 -11.43
C HIS A 237 0.15 -5.94 -11.14
N PRO A 238 1.07 -5.59 -12.06
CA PRO A 238 2.50 -5.67 -11.81
C PRO A 238 2.95 -4.52 -10.90
N LEU A 239 3.58 -4.85 -9.76
CA LEU A 239 4.11 -3.87 -8.81
C LEU A 239 5.47 -4.34 -8.27
N ASN A 240 6.50 -3.52 -8.46
CA ASN A 240 7.87 -3.79 -7.98
C ASN A 240 8.45 -5.16 -8.43
N GLY A 241 8.10 -5.63 -9.62
CA GLY A 241 8.56 -6.90 -10.17
C GLY A 241 7.80 -8.14 -9.67
N GLU A 242 6.75 -7.96 -8.87
CA GLU A 242 5.81 -9.01 -8.50
C GLU A 242 4.45 -8.76 -9.17
N ASN A 243 3.67 -9.83 -9.36
CA ASN A 243 2.31 -9.75 -9.90
C ASN A 243 1.30 -9.92 -8.77
N TYR A 244 0.28 -9.08 -8.79
CA TYR A 244 -0.77 -9.07 -7.78
C TYR A 244 -2.12 -9.23 -8.45
N TYR A 245 -3.00 -10.04 -7.86
CA TYR A 245 -4.42 -9.88 -8.09
C TYR A 245 -4.92 -8.70 -7.22
N ILE A 246 -5.70 -7.80 -7.83
CA ILE A 246 -6.19 -6.58 -7.19
C ILE A 246 -7.72 -6.53 -7.18
N TYR A 247 -8.30 -6.16 -6.03
CA TYR A 247 -9.73 -5.89 -5.91
C TYR A 247 -10.03 -4.74 -4.95
N ASN A 248 -11.24 -4.20 -5.01
CA ASN A 248 -11.67 -3.07 -4.17
C ASN A 248 -11.92 -3.49 -2.71
N ALA A 249 -11.19 -2.88 -1.77
CA ALA A 249 -11.29 -3.17 -0.34
C ALA A 249 -12.71 -2.95 0.23
N ASN A 250 -13.52 -2.09 -0.40
CA ASN A 250 -14.88 -1.81 0.02
C ASN A 250 -15.86 -2.95 -0.28
N GLU A 251 -15.49 -3.92 -1.12
CA GLU A 251 -16.28 -5.12 -1.38
C GLU A 251 -16.17 -6.16 -0.24
N GLY A 252 -15.30 -5.88 0.74
CA GLY A 252 -15.23 -6.57 2.01
C GLY A 252 -13.89 -7.24 2.27
N SER A 253 -13.73 -7.74 3.49
CA SER A 253 -12.50 -8.40 3.91
C SER A 253 -12.33 -9.76 3.25
N LEU A 254 -11.06 -10.12 3.04
CA LEU A 254 -10.63 -11.50 2.78
C LEU A 254 -11.00 -12.42 3.94
N LEU A 255 -11.27 -13.67 3.60
CA LEU A 255 -11.45 -14.77 4.53
C LEU A 255 -10.10 -15.28 5.04
N LEU A 256 -9.07 -15.25 4.18
CA LEU A 256 -7.73 -15.73 4.49
C LEU A 256 -6.72 -14.57 4.58
N ASN A 257 -5.55 -14.88 5.12
CA ASN A 257 -4.38 -14.00 5.07
C ASN A 257 -3.37 -14.54 4.05
N TYR A 258 -2.83 -13.64 3.21
CA TYR A 258 -1.86 -13.99 2.19
C TYR A 258 -0.49 -13.40 2.51
N GLU A 259 0.56 -14.19 2.37
CA GLU A 259 1.94 -13.72 2.51
C GLU A 259 2.23 -12.61 1.49
N GLY A 260 2.75 -11.47 1.96
CA GLY A 260 3.08 -10.33 1.10
C GLY A 260 1.88 -9.51 0.61
N GLN A 261 0.66 -9.76 1.12
CA GLN A 261 -0.51 -8.94 0.78
C GLN A 261 -0.27 -7.46 1.12
N ILE A 262 -0.71 -6.57 0.23
CA ILE A 262 -0.67 -5.12 0.45
C ILE A 262 -2.11 -4.64 0.64
N ARG A 263 -2.35 -3.91 1.73
CA ARG A 263 -3.66 -3.32 2.02
C ARG A 263 -3.59 -1.81 1.96
N SER A 264 -4.31 -1.26 1.00
CA SER A 264 -4.61 0.15 0.82
C SER A 264 -5.95 0.48 1.52
N TYR A 265 -6.35 1.76 1.54
CA TYR A 265 -7.71 2.11 1.96
C TYR A 265 -8.76 1.65 0.94
N GLU A 266 -8.40 1.70 -0.35
CA GLU A 266 -9.32 1.43 -1.45
C GLU A 266 -9.08 0.05 -2.08
N TYR A 267 -7.89 -0.51 -1.93
CA TYR A 267 -7.50 -1.74 -2.65
C TYR A 267 -6.86 -2.78 -1.75
N ILE A 268 -7.03 -4.04 -2.14
CA ILE A 268 -6.29 -5.17 -1.59
C ILE A 268 -5.56 -5.83 -2.76
N LEU A 269 -4.24 -6.01 -2.58
CA LEU A 269 -3.37 -6.65 -3.55
C LEU A 269 -2.84 -7.95 -2.96
N ILE A 270 -3.06 -9.05 -3.67
CA ILE A 270 -2.67 -10.41 -3.25
C ILE A 270 -1.59 -10.91 -4.21
N PRO A 271 -0.37 -11.24 -3.74
CA PRO A 271 0.68 -11.78 -4.59
C PRO A 271 0.27 -13.10 -5.24
N VAL A 272 0.37 -13.17 -6.57
CA VAL A 272 0.01 -14.35 -7.37
C VAL A 272 1.21 -14.85 -8.18
N THR A 273 1.27 -16.17 -8.37
CA THR A 273 2.32 -16.82 -9.19
C THR A 273 1.75 -17.39 -10.48
N ALA A 274 0.47 -17.74 -10.47
CA ALA A 274 -0.22 -18.24 -11.63
C ALA A 274 -1.70 -17.81 -11.67
N ALA A 275 -2.20 -17.72 -12.89
CA ALA A 275 -3.62 -17.67 -13.22
C ALA A 275 -4.07 -19.07 -13.68
N PHE A 276 -5.35 -19.38 -13.46
CA PHE A 276 -5.95 -20.57 -14.04
C PHE A 276 -7.37 -20.30 -14.50
N HIS A 277 -7.83 -21.10 -15.47
CA HIS A 277 -9.24 -21.33 -15.69
C HIS A 277 -9.56 -22.78 -16.05
N THR A 278 -10.83 -23.13 -15.99
CA THR A 278 -11.35 -24.44 -16.39
C THR A 278 -11.99 -24.38 -17.77
N HIS A 279 -11.65 -25.32 -18.65
CA HIS A 279 -12.35 -25.57 -19.91
C HIS A 279 -13.47 -26.57 -19.66
N ALA A 280 -14.60 -26.05 -19.19
CA ALA A 280 -15.70 -26.87 -18.71
C ALA A 280 -16.97 -26.70 -19.55
N PRO A 281 -17.65 -27.81 -19.91
CA PRO A 281 -17.18 -29.20 -19.94
C PRO A 281 -16.71 -29.60 -21.34
N CYS A 282 -15.82 -30.59 -21.43
CA CYS A 282 -15.39 -31.25 -22.67
C CYS A 282 -16.50 -32.09 -23.35
N ARG A 283 -17.76 -31.66 -23.28
CA ARG A 283 -18.92 -32.52 -23.55
C ARG A 283 -19.35 -32.55 -25.02
N ASP A 284 -19.01 -31.53 -25.81
CA ASP A 284 -19.59 -31.38 -27.15
C ASP A 284 -18.56 -31.16 -28.27
N GLN A 285 -17.27 -31.03 -27.95
CA GLN A 285 -16.18 -30.94 -28.93
C GLN A 285 -15.17 -32.05 -28.66
N GLU A 286 -14.63 -32.66 -29.71
CA GLU A 286 -13.76 -33.86 -29.70
C GLU A 286 -12.36 -33.62 -29.08
N GLY A 287 -12.27 -32.95 -27.93
CA GLY A 287 -11.01 -32.57 -27.30
C GLY A 287 -11.09 -32.57 -25.78
N ASP A 288 -9.92 -32.54 -25.15
CA ASP A 288 -9.77 -32.52 -23.69
C ASP A 288 -9.61 -31.11 -23.11
N GLY A 289 -9.78 -30.08 -23.93
CA GLY A 289 -9.56 -28.67 -23.59
C GLY A 289 -8.08 -28.24 -23.62
N ILE A 290 -7.13 -29.16 -23.54
CA ILE A 290 -5.70 -28.85 -23.29
C ILE A 290 -4.74 -29.44 -24.33
N SER A 291 -5.25 -30.04 -25.41
CA SER A 291 -4.48 -30.61 -26.52
C SER A 291 -4.65 -29.86 -27.85
N GLY A 292 -5.54 -28.87 -27.90
CA GLY A 292 -5.89 -28.14 -29.11
C GLY A 292 -5.08 -26.87 -29.34
N THR A 293 -5.54 -26.07 -30.31
CA THR A 293 -5.05 -24.71 -30.53
C THR A 293 -5.62 -23.79 -29.46
N VAL A 294 -4.75 -22.98 -28.86
CA VAL A 294 -5.13 -21.92 -27.92
C VAL A 294 -6.01 -20.89 -28.64
N SER A 295 -7.19 -20.61 -28.09
CA SER A 295 -8.11 -19.61 -28.66
C SER A 295 -7.47 -18.22 -28.66
N LEU A 296 -7.90 -17.33 -29.57
CA LEU A 296 -7.43 -15.94 -29.57
C LEU A 296 -7.74 -15.24 -28.25
N HIS A 297 -8.87 -15.59 -27.63
CA HIS A 297 -9.31 -15.03 -26.36
C HIS A 297 -8.34 -15.38 -25.23
N ASP A 298 -8.04 -16.67 -25.06
CA ASP A 298 -7.09 -17.12 -24.03
C ASP A 298 -5.68 -16.53 -24.22
N ARG A 299 -5.26 -16.37 -25.49
CA ARG A 299 -3.94 -15.83 -25.84
C ARG A 299 -3.77 -14.37 -25.43
N ASN A 300 -4.79 -13.56 -25.66
CA ASN A 300 -4.76 -12.14 -25.29
C ASN A 300 -4.57 -11.96 -23.78
N ILE A 301 -5.04 -12.90 -22.97
CA ILE A 301 -4.88 -12.86 -21.52
C ILE A 301 -3.42 -13.16 -21.12
N GLN A 302 -2.76 -14.09 -21.80
CA GLN A 302 -1.36 -14.43 -21.55
C GLN A 302 -0.41 -13.27 -21.93
N GLU A 303 -0.62 -12.64 -23.08
CA GLU A 303 0.33 -11.65 -23.63
C GLU A 303 0.50 -10.39 -22.75
N GLY A 304 -0.46 -10.12 -21.85
CA GLY A 304 -0.43 -8.98 -20.94
C GLY A 304 0.27 -9.21 -19.59
N SER A 305 0.66 -10.44 -19.23
CA SER A 305 1.13 -10.74 -17.87
C SER A 305 2.38 -11.62 -17.83
N ASN A 306 3.26 -11.36 -16.85
CA ASN A 306 4.44 -12.18 -16.56
C ASN A 306 4.13 -13.32 -15.58
N ILE A 307 2.90 -13.85 -15.57
CA ILE A 307 2.52 -14.99 -14.73
C ILE A 307 2.27 -16.24 -15.56
N ASN A 308 2.41 -17.41 -14.93
CA ASN A 308 2.05 -18.65 -15.59
C ASN A 308 0.53 -18.73 -15.71
N TYR A 309 0.05 -19.02 -16.90
CA TYR A 309 -1.37 -19.21 -17.16
C TYR A 309 -1.66 -20.68 -17.42
N TRP A 310 -2.63 -21.25 -16.71
CA TRP A 310 -2.98 -22.67 -16.77
C TRP A 310 -4.43 -22.91 -17.18
N ALA A 311 -4.64 -23.75 -18.20
CA ALA A 311 -5.94 -24.33 -18.50
C ALA A 311 -6.09 -25.67 -17.79
N ILE A 312 -7.25 -25.88 -17.16
CA ILE A 312 -7.66 -27.15 -16.55
C ILE A 312 -8.72 -27.77 -17.45
N GLY A 313 -8.41 -28.94 -18.01
CA GLY A 313 -9.30 -29.65 -18.91
C GLY A 313 -9.54 -31.09 -18.48
N CYS A 314 -10.11 -31.88 -19.38
CA CYS A 314 -10.44 -33.26 -19.08
C CYS A 314 -9.19 -34.12 -18.87
N GLY A 315 -9.05 -34.60 -17.64
CA GLY A 315 -7.96 -35.49 -17.24
C GLY A 315 -6.58 -34.84 -17.25
N GLY A 316 -6.51 -33.50 -17.18
CA GLY A 316 -5.23 -32.82 -17.16
C GLY A 316 -5.27 -31.31 -16.91
N ALA A 317 -4.07 -30.71 -16.93
CA ALA A 317 -3.88 -29.27 -17.02
C ALA A 317 -2.70 -28.95 -17.95
N ALA A 318 -2.71 -27.81 -18.61
CA ALA A 318 -1.61 -27.37 -19.45
C ALA A 318 -1.35 -25.86 -19.30
N GLN A 319 -0.13 -25.43 -19.59
CA GLN A 319 0.22 -24.02 -19.62
C GLN A 319 0.06 -23.44 -21.03
N TYR A 320 -0.25 -22.15 -21.11
CA TYR A 320 -0.31 -21.41 -22.37
C TYR A 320 1.08 -21.03 -22.86
N GLY A 321 1.50 -21.58 -24.00
CA GLY A 321 2.83 -21.36 -24.56
C GLY A 321 2.92 -20.07 -25.36
N SER A 322 4.09 -19.78 -25.94
CA SER A 322 4.18 -18.69 -26.91
C SER A 322 3.36 -19.04 -28.17
N GLY A 323 2.36 -18.24 -28.52
CA GLY A 323 1.54 -18.40 -29.71
C GLY A 323 0.29 -19.27 -29.48
N ASP A 324 0.11 -20.30 -30.30
CA ASP A 324 -1.17 -20.99 -30.48
C ASP A 324 -1.24 -22.36 -29.79
N SER A 325 -0.26 -22.70 -28.96
CA SER A 325 -0.07 -24.04 -28.42
C SER A 325 -0.03 -24.10 -26.91
N PHE A 326 -0.63 -25.14 -26.35
CA PHE A 326 -0.36 -25.55 -24.97
C PHE A 326 1.05 -26.15 -24.84
N PHE A 327 1.64 -25.99 -23.67
CA PHE A 327 2.88 -26.66 -23.27
C PHE A 327 2.81 -27.11 -21.82
N ASN A 328 3.82 -27.87 -21.36
CA ASN A 328 3.88 -28.40 -20.00
C ASN A 328 2.61 -29.17 -19.58
N THR A 329 2.00 -29.89 -20.53
CA THR A 329 0.77 -30.65 -20.31
C THR A 329 0.99 -31.77 -19.28
N GLN A 330 0.18 -31.76 -18.23
CA GLN A 330 0.15 -32.76 -17.18
C GLN A 330 -1.15 -33.56 -17.30
N ARG A 331 -1.05 -34.89 -17.28
CA ARG A 331 -2.20 -35.80 -17.36
C ARG A 331 -2.36 -36.62 -16.10
N GLY A 332 -3.60 -36.98 -15.78
CA GLY A 332 -3.97 -37.80 -14.65
C GLY A 332 -4.89 -37.09 -13.65
N ASN A 333 -4.85 -37.55 -12.40
CA ASN A 333 -5.69 -37.00 -11.34
C ASN A 333 -5.28 -35.55 -11.00
N LEU A 334 -6.26 -34.63 -10.96
CA LEU A 334 -6.03 -33.21 -10.69
C LEU A 334 -5.31 -32.95 -9.35
N GLN A 335 -5.55 -33.77 -8.33
CA GLN A 335 -4.86 -33.71 -7.03
C GLN A 335 -3.35 -33.96 -7.14
N ASN A 336 -2.92 -34.75 -8.14
CA ASN A 336 -1.49 -34.97 -8.37
C ASN A 336 -0.89 -33.88 -9.26
N ILE A 337 -1.70 -33.33 -10.16
CA ILE A 337 -1.29 -32.29 -11.10
C ILE A 337 -1.12 -30.95 -10.39
N CYS A 338 -2.01 -30.60 -9.46
CA CYS A 338 -1.99 -29.31 -8.76
C CYS A 338 -0.66 -29.01 -8.06
N ALA A 339 0.06 -30.03 -7.58
CA ALA A 339 1.37 -29.86 -6.97
C ALA A 339 2.43 -29.30 -7.95
N LYS A 340 2.23 -29.50 -9.25
CA LYS A 340 3.11 -29.04 -10.33
C LYS A 340 2.72 -27.66 -10.89
N ILE A 341 1.51 -27.21 -10.62
CA ILE A 341 1.01 -25.89 -11.04
C ILE A 341 1.65 -24.84 -10.12
N LYS A 342 2.41 -23.92 -10.70
CA LYS A 342 3.13 -22.86 -9.99
C LYS A 342 2.96 -21.54 -10.69
#